data_AF-A0A329RXG4-F1
#
_entry.id   AF-A0A329RXG4-F1
#
_cell.length_a   1.000
_cell.length_b   1.000
_cell.length_c   1.000
_cell.angle_alpha   90.00
_cell.angle_beta   90.00
_cell.angle_gamma   90.00
#
_symmetry.space_group_name_H-M   'P 1'
#
loop_
_entity.id
_entity.type
_entity.pdbx_description
1 polymer ?
#
loop_
_entity_poly.entity_id
_entity_poly.type
_entity_poly.pdbx_seq_one_letter_code
_entity_poly.pdbx_strand_id
1 'polypeptide(L)'
;MIVEATVSPKTEKIAYRLNTEQYRDWITRYHPAEAFMKLELDSAGDKLFRSPLLATWLKYVDFYSKNKVKVSITSLLRQRFGDEKLVEILKEATKVPATEKIALSLLKSLMGRLARYAQRRGQRNS
;
A
#
# COMPACT_ATOMS: atom_id res chain seq x y z
N MET A 1 7.65 20.86 6.22
CA MET A 1 8.71 19.97 5.70
C MET A 1 9.17 19.08 6.84
N ILE A 2 8.95 17.75 6.75
CA ILE A 2 9.49 16.76 7.69
C ILE A 2 10.06 15.64 6.81
N VAL A 3 11.26 15.83 6.27
CA VAL A 3 11.93 14.79 5.48
C VAL A 3 13.29 14.41 6.07
N GLU A 4 13.80 15.10 7.09
CA GLU A 4 15.18 14.93 7.54
C GLU A 4 15.28 14.56 9.03
N ALA A 5 14.79 13.37 9.37
CA ALA A 5 14.95 12.79 10.71
C ALA A 5 15.31 11.29 10.62
N THR A 6 16.30 10.97 9.80
CA THR A 6 17.03 9.71 9.79
C THR A 6 18.39 10.03 10.44
N VAL A 7 18.88 9.49 11.56
CA VAL A 7 18.91 8.11 12.05
C VAL A 7 19.27 8.15 13.55
N SER A 8 18.34 7.87 14.48
CA SER A 8 18.68 7.58 15.89
C SER A 8 17.62 6.68 16.52
N PRO A 9 18.00 5.69 17.36
CA PRO A 9 17.04 4.80 18.04
C PRO A 9 15.98 5.56 18.86
N LYS A 10 16.33 6.75 19.36
CA LYS A 10 15.39 7.63 20.07
C LYS A 10 14.36 8.26 19.11
N THR A 11 14.79 8.64 17.90
CA THR A 11 13.93 9.21 16.86
C THR A 11 13.03 8.14 16.23
N GLU A 12 13.50 6.89 16.10
CA GLU A 12 12.66 5.76 15.69
C GLU A 12 11.55 5.49 16.71
N LYS A 13 11.87 5.50 18.01
CA LYS A 13 10.89 5.29 19.09
C LYS A 13 9.88 6.44 19.19
N ILE A 14 10.31 7.69 18.95
CA ILE A 14 9.42 8.87 18.89
C ILE A 14 8.56 8.83 17.63
N ALA A 15 9.14 8.52 16.45
CA ALA A 15 8.38 8.35 15.22
C ALA A 15 7.37 7.19 15.33
N TYR A 16 7.73 6.08 16.00
CA TYR A 16 6.83 4.96 16.28
C TYR A 16 5.67 5.35 17.21
N ARG A 17 5.94 6.10 18.29
CA ARG A 17 4.89 6.60 19.20
C ARG A 17 3.99 7.65 18.54
N LEU A 18 4.57 8.57 17.77
CA LEU A 18 3.84 9.55 16.97
C LEU A 18 2.95 8.87 15.92
N ASN A 19 3.47 7.83 15.26
CA ASN A 19 2.70 7.02 14.30
C ASN A 19 1.51 6.32 14.97
N THR A 20 1.65 5.83 16.22
CA THR A 20 0.54 5.10 16.87
C THR A 20 -0.62 6.01 17.22
N GLU A 21 -0.37 7.19 17.80
CA GLU A 21 -1.43 8.18 18.09
C GLU A 21 -2.01 8.75 16.79
N GLN A 22 -1.17 8.99 15.78
CA GLN A 22 -1.65 9.40 14.46
C GLN A 22 -2.57 8.35 13.82
N TYR A 23 -2.24 7.05 13.92
CA TYR A 23 -3.10 5.99 13.39
C TYR A 23 -4.40 5.83 14.20
N ARG A 24 -4.37 6.10 15.51
CA ARG A 24 -5.57 6.16 16.36
C ARG A 24 -6.50 7.30 15.97
N ASP A 25 -5.96 8.46 15.59
CA ASP A 25 -6.80 9.54 15.01
C ASP A 25 -7.33 9.10 13.64
N TRP A 26 -6.45 8.67 12.74
CA TRP A 26 -6.83 8.33 11.37
C TRP A 26 -7.87 7.21 11.29
N ILE A 27 -7.80 6.17 12.12
CA ILE A 27 -8.76 5.04 12.05
C ILE A 27 -10.20 5.44 12.35
N THR A 28 -10.39 6.53 13.09
CA THR A 28 -11.70 7.11 13.37
C THR A 28 -12.21 7.97 12.21
N ARG A 29 -11.31 8.50 11.37
CA ARG A 29 -11.60 9.53 10.35
C ARG A 29 -11.54 9.06 8.91
N TYR A 30 -10.66 8.11 8.61
CA TYR A 30 -10.30 7.77 7.23
C TYR A 30 -10.25 6.27 7.00
N HIS A 31 -10.96 5.79 5.98
CA HIS A 31 -10.69 4.46 5.42
C HIS A 31 -9.29 4.46 4.78
N PRO A 32 -8.54 3.33 4.74
CA PRO A 32 -7.21 3.32 4.13
C PRO A 32 -7.16 3.78 2.67
N ALA A 33 -8.25 3.61 1.90
CA ALA A 33 -8.36 4.19 0.56
C ALA A 33 -8.35 5.73 0.56
N GLU A 34 -9.02 6.35 1.52
CA GLU A 34 -9.07 7.81 1.67
C GLU A 34 -7.74 8.35 2.18
N ALA A 35 -7.14 7.67 3.17
CA ALA A 35 -5.81 8.01 3.66
C ALA A 35 -4.75 7.95 2.53
N PHE A 36 -4.88 7.01 1.59
CA PHE A 36 -4.01 6.94 0.42
C PHE A 36 -4.07 8.23 -0.43
N MET A 37 -5.28 8.76 -0.65
CA MET A 37 -5.50 10.00 -1.39
C MET A 37 -5.05 11.23 -0.61
N LYS A 38 -5.28 11.26 0.71
CA LYS A 38 -4.83 12.37 1.57
C LYS A 38 -3.31 12.50 1.65
N LEU A 39 -2.60 11.39 1.44
CA LEU A 39 -1.15 11.37 1.33
C LEU A 39 -0.65 11.63 -0.11
N GLU A 40 -1.57 11.94 -1.04
CA GLU A 40 -1.29 12.23 -2.46
C GLU A 40 -0.50 11.09 -3.16
N LEU A 41 -0.64 9.87 -2.66
CA LEU A 41 0.06 8.70 -3.19
C LEU A 41 -0.51 8.24 -4.53
N ASP A 42 -1.76 8.60 -4.82
CA ASP A 42 -2.39 8.36 -6.11
C ASP A 42 -1.79 9.18 -7.25
N SER A 43 -1.27 10.35 -6.92
CA SER A 43 -0.65 11.29 -7.88
C SER A 43 0.87 11.06 -8.01
N ALA A 44 1.44 10.16 -7.20
CA ALA A 44 2.88 9.91 -7.16
C ALA A 44 3.41 9.13 -8.38
N GLY A 45 2.55 8.49 -9.18
CA GLY A 45 2.93 7.77 -10.39
C GLY A 45 4.03 6.71 -10.15
N ASP A 46 5.10 6.78 -10.93
CA ASP A 46 6.29 5.93 -10.83
C ASP A 46 7.07 6.13 -9.52
N LYS A 47 6.93 7.30 -8.88
CA LYS A 47 7.59 7.64 -7.62
C LYS A 47 6.86 7.08 -6.40
N LEU A 48 5.68 6.47 -6.56
CA LEU A 48 4.89 5.90 -5.47
C LEU A 48 5.73 5.04 -4.51
N PHE A 49 6.53 4.12 -5.05
CA PHE A 49 7.33 3.21 -4.22
C PHE A 49 8.59 3.85 -3.64
N ARG A 50 9.01 5.00 -4.16
CA ARG A 50 10.09 5.80 -3.60
C ARG A 50 9.59 6.75 -2.50
N SER A 51 8.27 6.90 -2.35
CA SER A 51 7.68 7.78 -1.35
C SER A 51 7.77 7.15 0.05
N PRO A 52 8.38 7.83 1.04
CA PRO A 52 8.37 7.36 2.42
C PRO A 52 6.95 7.31 2.99
N LEU A 53 6.01 8.07 2.42
CA LEU A 53 4.60 8.07 2.82
C LEU A 53 3.89 6.75 2.46
N LEU A 54 4.39 6.00 1.47
CA LEU A 54 3.86 4.66 1.16
C LEU A 54 4.11 3.71 2.34
N ALA A 55 5.28 3.76 2.96
CA ALA A 55 5.59 2.92 4.13
C ALA A 55 4.69 3.28 5.32
N THR A 56 4.43 4.58 5.54
CA THR A 56 3.47 5.06 6.54
C THR A 56 2.06 4.55 6.25
N TRP A 57 1.61 4.63 5.00
CA TRP A 57 0.30 4.13 4.59
C TRP A 57 0.16 2.62 4.76
N LEU A 58 1.18 1.84 4.40
CA LEU A 58 1.18 0.38 4.58
C LEU A 58 1.05 -0.03 6.06
N LYS A 59 1.76 0.67 6.96
CA LYS A 59 1.62 0.49 8.41
C LYS A 59 0.21 0.86 8.89
N TYR A 60 -0.36 1.93 8.35
CA TYR A 60 -1.73 2.32 8.65
C TYR A 60 -2.76 1.27 8.18
N VAL A 61 -2.58 0.67 6.99
CA VAL A 61 -3.45 -0.42 6.49
C VAL A 61 -3.41 -1.64 7.43
N ASP A 62 -2.22 -2.01 7.92
CA ASP A 62 -2.06 -3.10 8.89
C ASP A 62 -2.73 -2.76 10.22
N PHE A 63 -2.51 -1.54 10.74
CA PHE A 63 -3.18 -1.06 11.95
C PHE A 63 -4.70 -1.06 11.82
N TYR A 64 -5.24 -0.55 10.70
CA TYR A 64 -6.67 -0.54 10.40
C TYR A 64 -7.23 -1.97 10.34
N SER A 65 -6.52 -2.88 9.67
CA SER A 65 -6.94 -4.28 9.51
C SER A 65 -7.01 -5.04 10.83
N LYS A 66 -6.12 -4.71 11.77
CA LYS A 66 -6.07 -5.31 13.11
C LYS A 66 -7.15 -4.77 14.05
N ASN A 67 -7.53 -3.51 13.89
CA ASN A 67 -8.36 -2.81 14.89
C ASN A 67 -9.80 -2.51 14.43
N LYS A 68 -10.11 -2.61 13.13
CA LYS A 68 -11.45 -2.25 12.60
C LYS A 68 -12.02 -3.31 11.66
N VAL A 69 -11.52 -3.37 10.43
CA VAL A 69 -11.97 -4.35 9.43
C VAL A 69 -10.79 -4.77 8.58
N LYS A 70 -10.65 -6.07 8.35
CA LYS A 70 -9.59 -6.63 7.51
C LYS A 70 -9.70 -6.11 6.08
N VAL A 71 -8.67 -5.41 5.62
CA VAL A 71 -8.57 -4.91 4.24
C VAL A 71 -7.38 -5.53 3.52
N SER A 72 -7.45 -5.54 2.19
CA SER A 72 -6.40 -6.11 1.34
C SER A 72 -5.71 -4.98 0.58
N ILE A 73 -4.41 -4.80 0.80
CA ILE A 73 -3.58 -3.79 0.11
C ILE A 73 -3.75 -3.92 -1.40
N THR A 74 -3.65 -5.13 -1.95
CA THR A 74 -3.85 -5.39 -3.38
C THR A 74 -5.24 -4.96 -3.85
N SER A 75 -6.29 -5.09 -3.01
CA SER A 75 -7.64 -4.66 -3.40
C SER A 75 -7.75 -3.14 -3.43
N LEU A 76 -7.18 -2.45 -2.43
CA LEU A 76 -7.17 -0.99 -2.36
C LEU A 76 -6.43 -0.38 -3.56
N LEU A 77 -5.25 -0.92 -3.88
CA LEU A 77 -4.45 -0.46 -5.02
C LEU A 77 -5.14 -0.76 -6.36
N ARG A 78 -5.80 -1.92 -6.51
CA ARG A 78 -6.58 -2.26 -7.71
C ARG A 78 -7.75 -1.30 -7.91
N GLN A 79 -8.47 -0.98 -6.84
CA GLN A 79 -9.58 -0.03 -6.90
C GLN A 79 -9.11 1.35 -7.37
N ARG A 80 -7.88 1.73 -7.01
CA ARG A 80 -7.32 3.04 -7.36
C ARG A 80 -6.73 3.10 -8.77
N PHE A 81 -5.93 2.10 -9.15
CA PHE A 81 -5.15 2.14 -10.39
C PHE A 81 -5.74 1.26 -11.51
N GLY A 82 -6.64 0.33 -11.18
CA GLY A 82 -7.03 -0.74 -12.11
C GLY A 82 -5.95 -1.82 -12.22
N ASP A 83 -6.28 -2.91 -12.91
CA ASP A 83 -5.41 -4.09 -12.98
C ASP A 83 -4.18 -3.86 -13.85
N GLU A 84 -4.37 -3.32 -15.06
CA GLU A 84 -3.29 -3.09 -16.04
C GLU A 84 -2.25 -2.11 -15.48
N LYS A 85 -2.69 -0.94 -15.02
CA LYS A 85 -1.79 0.08 -14.50
C LYS A 85 -1.07 -0.38 -13.25
N LEU A 86 -1.75 -1.13 -12.37
CA LEU A 86 -1.13 -1.66 -11.16
C LEU A 86 -0.03 -2.69 -11.49
N VAL A 87 -0.20 -3.50 -12.53
CA VAL A 87 0.86 -4.41 -13.01
C VAL A 87 2.09 -3.63 -13.46
N GLU A 88 1.92 -2.57 -14.26
CA GLU A 88 3.04 -1.72 -14.72
C GLU A 88 3.78 -1.10 -13.53
N ILE A 89 3.02 -0.45 -12.64
CA ILE A 89 3.51 0.20 -11.42
C ILE A 89 4.32 -0.78 -10.57
N LEU A 90 3.81 -2.00 -10.37
CA LEU A 90 4.52 -3.03 -9.60
C LEU A 90 5.75 -3.57 -10.32
N LYS A 91 5.72 -3.76 -11.64
CA LYS A 91 6.90 -4.18 -12.42
C LYS A 91 8.04 -3.17 -12.28
N GLU A 92 7.77 -1.88 -12.40
CA GLU A 92 8.82 -0.87 -12.20
C GLU A 92 9.36 -0.88 -10.76
N ALA A 93 8.49 -1.07 -9.77
CA ALA A 93 8.90 -1.15 -8.36
C ALA A 93 9.79 -2.35 -8.05
N THR A 94 9.68 -3.45 -8.82
CA THR A 94 10.58 -4.60 -8.67
C THR A 94 12.01 -4.30 -9.10
N LYS A 95 12.23 -3.29 -9.95
CA LYS A 95 13.57 -2.89 -10.39
C LYS A 95 14.34 -2.05 -9.37
N VAL A 96 13.68 -1.61 -8.30
CA VAL A 96 14.29 -0.80 -7.24
C VAL A 96 14.58 -1.73 -6.04
N PRO A 97 15.86 -1.95 -5.67
CA PRO A 97 16.24 -2.91 -4.63
C PRO A 97 15.53 -2.68 -3.29
N ALA A 98 15.30 -1.42 -2.91
CA ALA A 98 14.63 -1.07 -1.67
C ALA A 98 13.14 -1.51 -1.61
N THR A 99 12.49 -1.69 -2.77
CA THR A 99 11.05 -1.98 -2.86
C THR A 99 10.74 -3.31 -3.52
N GLU A 100 11.77 -4.01 -4.02
CA GLU A 100 11.65 -5.24 -4.78
C GLU A 100 10.82 -6.30 -4.07
N LYS A 101 11.16 -6.61 -2.81
CA LYS A 101 10.50 -7.68 -2.05
C LYS A 101 9.00 -7.44 -1.87
N ILE A 102 8.60 -6.21 -1.55
CA ILE A 102 7.18 -5.88 -1.35
C ILE A 102 6.43 -5.80 -2.69
N ALA A 103 7.08 -5.25 -3.72
CA ALA A 103 6.52 -5.19 -5.08
C ALA A 103 6.26 -6.59 -5.64
N LEU A 104 7.21 -7.52 -5.51
CA LEU A 104 7.05 -8.91 -5.95
C LEU A 104 5.90 -9.61 -5.23
N SER A 105 5.78 -9.42 -3.92
CA SER A 105 4.67 -10.00 -3.13
C SER A 105 3.30 -9.50 -3.61
N LEU A 106 3.19 -8.18 -3.83
CA LEU A 106 1.97 -7.57 -4.34
C LEU A 106 1.65 -8.01 -5.77
N LEU A 107 2.67 -8.10 -6.63
CA LEU A 107 2.52 -8.55 -8.02
C LEU A 107 2.06 -10.01 -8.08
N LYS A 108 2.68 -10.89 -7.28
CA LYS A 108 2.28 -12.30 -7.17
C LYS A 108 0.82 -12.44 -6.68
N SER A 109 0.44 -11.66 -5.68
CA SER A 109 -0.94 -11.63 -5.17
C SER A 109 -1.94 -11.15 -6.23
N LEU A 110 -1.58 -10.12 -7.00
CA LEU A 110 -2.38 -9.59 -8.10
C LEU A 110 -2.56 -10.62 -9.21
N MET A 111 -1.46 -11.15 -9.76
CA MET A 111 -1.49 -12.15 -10.84
C MET A 111 -2.27 -13.40 -10.43
N GLY A 112 -2.06 -13.90 -9.21
CA GLY A 112 -2.81 -15.05 -8.69
C GLY A 112 -4.32 -14.79 -8.60
N ARG A 113 -4.75 -13.54 -8.32
CA ARG A 113 -6.18 -13.18 -8.36
C ARG A 113 -6.69 -13.12 -9.79
N LEU A 114 -5.96 -12.48 -10.70
CA LEU A 114 -6.35 -12.35 -12.11
C LEU A 114 -6.52 -13.72 -12.77
N ALA A 115 -5.58 -14.64 -12.51
CA ALA A 115 -5.67 -16.02 -13.00
C ALA A 115 -6.95 -16.74 -12.52
N ARG A 116 -7.31 -16.59 -11.24
CA ARG A 116 -8.57 -17.17 -10.70
C ARG A 116 -9.81 -16.55 -11.34
N TYR A 117 -9.81 -15.26 -11.66
CA TYR A 117 -10.93 -14.62 -12.35
C TYR A 117 -11.07 -15.14 -13.78
N ALA A 118 -9.97 -15.25 -14.52
CA ALA A 118 -9.97 -15.79 -15.87
C ALA A 118 -10.49 -17.25 -15.90
N GLN A 119 -10.04 -18.08 -14.96
CA GLN A 119 -10.47 -19.48 -14.84
C GLN A 119 -11.97 -19.62 -14.52
N ARG A 120 -12.50 -18.78 -13.61
CA ARG A 120 -13.94 -18.77 -13.29
C ARG A 120 -14.81 -18.28 -14.44
N ARG A 121 -14.31 -17.34 -15.25
CA ARG A 121 -15.03 -16.82 -16.41
C ARG A 121 -15.09 -17.84 -17.54
N GLY A 122 -14.03 -18.63 -17.73
CA GLY A 122 -14.02 -19.78 -18.64
C GLY A 122 -15.02 -20.86 -18.24
N GLN A 123 -15.09 -21.22 -16.95
CA GLN A 123 -16.01 -22.25 -16.45
C GLN A 123 -17.50 -21.85 -16.44
N ARG A 124 -17.82 -20.55 -16.52
CA ARG A 124 -19.20 -20.06 -16.56
C ARG A 124 -19.81 -20.03 -17.97
N ASN A 125 -18.97 -20.17 -18.98
CA ASN A 125 -19.34 -20.10 -20.41
C ASN A 125 -19.17 -21.46 -21.10
N SER A 126 -19.04 -22.55 -20.32
CA SER A 126 -18.99 -23.96 -20.77
C SER A 126 -20.19 -24.70 -20.23
#